data_AF-A0A4U9CXL2-F1
#
_entry.id   AF-A0A4U9CXL2-F1
#
_cell.length_a   1.000
_cell.length_b   1.000
_cell.length_c   1.000
_cell.angle_alpha   90.00
_cell.angle_beta   90.00
_cell.angle_gamma   90.00
#
_symmetry.space_group_name_H-M   'P 1'
#
loop_
_entity.id
_entity.type
_entity.pdbx_description
1 polymer ?
#
loop_
_entity_poly.entity_id
_entity_poly.type
_entity_poly.pdbx_seq_one_letter_code
_entity_poly.pdbx_strand_id
1 'polypeptide(L)'
;MVNITNQQGKTRLEIATVPLDSAARPELGEPSRGRILADVNGFLDPVDFRGHLVTVVGPITGVVDGKVGGTPYKFMQMNAIGYKR
;
A
#
# COMPACT_ATOMS: atom_id res chain seq x y z
N MET A 1 3.82 -8.04 -0.74
CA MET A 1 4.94 -7.34 -0.06
C MET A 1 4.60 -5.87 0.08
N VAL A 2 5.10 -5.23 1.14
CA VAL A 2 4.88 -3.80 1.44
C VAL A 2 6.23 -3.12 1.56
N ASN A 3 6.48 -2.08 0.76
CA ASN A 3 7.63 -1.20 0.93
C ASN A 3 7.20 0.08 1.66
N ILE A 4 8.07 0.61 2.50
CA ILE A 4 7.78 1.79 3.33
C ILE A 4 8.78 2.89 3.02
N THR A 5 8.27 4.08 2.76
CA THR A 5 9.05 5.31 2.62
C THR A 5 8.50 6.38 3.54
N ASN A 6 9.31 6.82 4.50
CA ASN A 6 8.96 7.93 5.37
C ASN A 6 9.22 9.26 4.66
N GLN A 7 8.20 10.11 4.63
CA GLN A 7 8.25 11.47 4.08
C GLN A 7 7.96 12.48 5.20
N GLN A 8 8.17 13.76 4.93
CA GLN A 8 7.86 14.79 5.92
C GLN A 8 6.36 14.77 6.24
N GLY A 9 6.02 14.43 7.49
CA GLY A 9 4.65 14.41 8.00
C GLY A 9 3.79 13.20 7.62
N LYS A 10 4.29 12.26 6.81
CA LYS A 10 3.53 11.07 6.39
C LYS A 10 4.40 9.88 6.04
N THR A 11 3.82 8.70 6.07
CA THR A 11 4.45 7.45 5.65
C THR A 11 3.77 6.93 4.40
N ARG A 12 4.55 6.63 3.36
CA ARG A 12 4.06 6.06 2.12
C ARG A 12 4.30 4.56 2.11
N LEU A 13 3.21 3.80 1.94
CA LEU A 13 3.21 2.35 1.77
C LEU A 13 3.03 2.03 0.28
N GLU A 14 3.99 1.34 -0.32
CA GLU A 14 3.81 0.71 -1.64
C GLU A 14 3.35 -0.73 -1.42
N ILE A 15 2.11 -1.02 -1.79
CA ILE A 15 1.44 -2.29 -1.48
C ILE A 15 1.18 -3.02 -2.80
N ALA A 16 1.70 -4.23 -2.92
CA ALA A 16 1.27 -5.17 -3.95
C ALA A 16 -0.13 -5.67 -3.60
N THR A 17 -1.12 -5.38 -4.44
CA THR A 17 -2.52 -5.71 -4.17
C THR A 17 -2.81 -7.15 -4.53
N VAL A 18 -3.58 -7.81 -3.68
CA VAL A 18 -4.25 -9.09 -3.93
C VAL A 18 -5.75 -8.89 -3.67
N PRO A 19 -6.62 -9.77 -4.17
CA PRO A 19 -8.05 -9.72 -3.84
C PRO A 19 -8.27 -9.73 -2.33
N LEU A 20 -9.33 -9.07 -1.88
CA LEU A 20 -9.75 -9.08 -0.49
C LEU A 20 -11.02 -9.92 -0.35
N ASP A 21 -11.13 -10.69 0.73
CA ASP A 21 -12.35 -11.40 1.10
C ASP A 21 -13.41 -10.43 1.66
N SER A 22 -14.60 -10.95 1.98
CA SER A 22 -15.70 -10.18 2.56
C SER A 22 -15.38 -9.58 3.94
N ALA A 23 -14.32 -10.05 4.61
CA ALA A 23 -13.81 -9.54 5.87
C ALA A 23 -12.62 -8.58 5.69
N ALA A 24 -12.37 -8.11 4.46
CA ALA A 24 -11.25 -7.23 4.07
C ALA A 24 -9.86 -7.81 4.36
N ARG A 25 -9.74 -9.15 4.37
CA ARG A 25 -8.46 -9.85 4.51
C ARG A 25 -7.92 -10.20 3.11
N PRO A 26 -6.61 -10.14 2.91
CA PRO A 26 -5.98 -10.59 1.66
C PRO A 26 -6.25 -12.08 1.39
N GLU A 27 -6.74 -12.40 0.19
CA GLU A 27 -6.84 -13.79 -0.28
C GLU A 27 -5.44 -14.32 -0.62
N LEU A 28 -5.05 -15.42 0.05
CA LEU A 28 -3.71 -16.00 -0.07
C LEU A 28 -3.59 -16.87 -1.31
N GLY A 29 -2.45 -16.80 -2.00
CA GLY A 29 -2.14 -17.64 -3.16
C GLY A 29 -2.51 -17.02 -4.52
N GLU A 30 -3.24 -15.90 -4.52
CA GLU A 30 -3.57 -15.17 -5.74
C GLU A 30 -2.40 -14.28 -6.20
N PRO A 31 -2.17 -14.16 -7.52
CA PRO A 31 -1.17 -13.26 -8.05
C PRO A 31 -1.54 -11.80 -7.78
N SER A 32 -0.52 -10.95 -7.62
CA SER A 32 -0.76 -9.53 -7.42
C SER A 32 -1.40 -8.90 -8.66
N ARG A 33 -2.48 -8.15 -8.46
CA ARG A 33 -3.21 -7.47 -9.56
C ARG A 33 -2.64 -6.10 -9.89
N GLY A 34 -1.68 -5.62 -9.12
CA GLY A 34 -1.06 -4.31 -9.31
C GLY A 34 -0.45 -3.77 -8.03
N ARG A 35 -0.08 -2.50 -8.06
CA ARG A 35 0.49 -1.81 -6.90
C ARG A 35 -0.20 -0.48 -6.65
N ILE A 36 -0.37 -0.19 -5.38
CA ILE A 36 -0.95 1.07 -4.91
C ILE A 36 0.03 1.77 -3.99
N LEU A 37 -0.13 3.09 -3.89
CA LEU A 37 0.52 3.92 -2.88
C LEU A 37 -0.52 4.35 -1.86
N ALA A 38 -0.35 3.95 -0.60
CA ALA A 38 -1.18 4.40 0.51
C ALA A 38 -0.37 5.37 1.38
N ASP A 39 -0.82 6.62 1.44
CA ASP A 39 -0.27 7.64 2.30
C ASP A 39 -0.95 7.61 3.67
N VAL A 40 -0.20 7.32 4.71
CA VAL A 40 -0.64 7.33 6.10
C VAL A 40 -0.11 8.60 6.77
N ASN A 41 -0.99 9.38 7.40
CA ASN A 41 -0.54 10.56 8.15
C ASN A 41 0.28 10.14 9.37
N GLY A 42 1.43 10.78 9.56
CA GLY A 42 2.38 10.42 10.62
C GLY A 42 3.40 9.36 10.24
N PHE A 43 4.11 8.87 11.26
CA PHE A 43 5.23 7.92 11.11
C PHE A 43 4.76 6.49 11.35
N LEU A 44 5.17 5.56 10.47
CA LEU A 44 5.08 4.12 10.68
C LEU A 44 6.48 3.51 10.68
N ASP A 45 6.75 2.63 11.65
CA ASP A 45 8.03 1.93 11.71
C ASP A 45 8.08 0.84 10.63
N PRO A 46 9.08 0.83 9.72
CA PRO A 46 9.21 -0.19 8.69
C PRO A 46 9.23 -1.64 9.22
N VAL A 47 9.70 -1.86 10.44
CA VAL A 47 9.81 -3.20 11.05
C VAL A 47 8.42 -3.82 11.25
N ASP A 48 7.40 -3.01 11.54
CA ASP A 48 6.04 -3.49 11.84
C ASP A 48 5.29 -4.03 10.60
N PHE A 49 5.79 -3.80 9.39
CA PHE A 49 5.07 -4.10 8.14
C PHE A 49 5.87 -4.95 7.15
N ARG A 50 7.19 -5.06 7.33
CA ARG A 50 8.02 -5.93 6.49
C ARG A 50 7.61 -7.39 6.70
N GLY A 51 7.24 -8.06 5.62
CA GLY A 51 6.80 -9.46 5.67
C GLY A 51 5.38 -9.68 6.19
N HIS A 52 4.65 -8.60 6.52
CA HIS A 52 3.27 -8.68 7.00
C HIS A 52 2.26 -8.32 5.91
N LEU A 53 1.05 -8.86 6.07
CA LEU A 53 -0.11 -8.50 5.27
C LEU A 53 -0.73 -7.24 5.86
N VAL A 54 -1.14 -6.32 5.00
CA VAL A 54 -1.69 -5.04 5.43
C VAL A 54 -2.96 -4.78 4.65
N THR A 55 -4.01 -4.43 5.37
CA THR A 55 -5.23 -3.87 4.80
C THR A 55 -5.23 -2.38 5.09
N VAL A 56 -5.47 -1.55 4.08
CA VAL A 56 -5.60 -0.10 4.23
C VAL A 56 -6.99 0.32 3.78
N VAL A 57 -7.56 1.33 4.45
CA VAL A 57 -8.87 1.88 4.13
C VAL A 57 -8.76 3.40 4.02
N GLY A 58 -9.36 3.96 2.99
CA GLY A 58 -9.47 5.40 2.79
C GLY A 58 -9.78 5.79 1.35
N PRO A 59 -9.95 7.09 1.08
CA PRO A 59 -10.29 7.58 -0.25
C PRO A 59 -9.12 7.45 -1.23
N ILE A 60 -9.44 7.05 -2.47
CA ILE A 60 -8.53 7.16 -3.60
C ILE A 60 -8.38 8.63 -3.95
N THR A 61 -7.14 9.11 -4.04
CA THR A 61 -6.81 10.52 -4.28
C THR A 61 -6.30 10.78 -5.69
N GLY A 62 -5.95 9.75 -6.45
CA GLY A 62 -5.60 9.89 -7.86
C GLY A 62 -4.68 8.79 -8.36
N VAL A 63 -3.93 9.13 -9.40
CA VAL A 63 -2.93 8.26 -10.03
C VAL A 63 -1.60 9.01 -10.08
N VAL A 64 -0.51 8.34 -9.72
CA VAL A 64 0.84 8.91 -9.71
C VAL A 64 1.75 8.06 -10.61
N ASP A 65 2.49 8.73 -11.48
CA ASP A 65 3.54 8.08 -12.27
C ASP A 65 4.73 7.71 -11.36
N GLY A 66 5.25 6.51 -11.53
CA GLY A 66 6.42 6.02 -10.83
C GLY A 66 7.07 4.88 -11.60
N LYS A 67 7.84 4.05 -10.90
CA LYS A 67 8.52 2.90 -11.50
C LYS A 67 8.44 1.67 -10.61
N VAL A 68 8.31 0.50 -11.22
CA VAL A 68 8.44 -0.79 -10.55
C VAL A 68 9.60 -1.52 -11.21
N GLY A 69 10.67 -1.81 -10.46
CA GLY A 69 11.85 -2.48 -11.03
C GLY A 69 12.50 -1.74 -12.21
N GLY A 70 12.34 -0.42 -12.28
CA GLY A 70 12.86 0.41 -13.38
C GLY A 70 11.87 0.67 -14.53
N THR A 71 10.80 -0.11 -14.64
CA THR A 71 9.76 0.06 -15.67
C THR A 71 8.74 1.12 -15.23
N PRO A 72 8.37 2.08 -16.09
CA PRO A 72 7.31 3.04 -15.80
C PRO A 72 6.01 2.35 -15.38
N TYR A 73 5.38 2.87 -14.33
CA TYR A 73 4.16 2.30 -13.75
C TYR A 73 3.28 3.42 -13.20
N LYS A 74 1.97 3.30 -13.40
CA LYS A 74 0.97 4.22 -12.85
C LYS A 74 0.37 3.62 -11.58
N PHE A 75 0.67 4.23 -10.44
CA PHE A 75 0.16 3.80 -9.15
C PHE A 75 -1.16 4.50 -8.87
N MET A 76 -2.17 3.75 -8.46
CA MET A 76 -3.30 4.35 -7.75
C MET A 76 -2.78 4.86 -6.40
N GLN A 77 -3.06 6.12 -6.09
CA GLN A 77 -2.74 6.73 -4.81
C GLN A 77 -4.01 6.85 -3.96
N MET A 78 -3.88 6.56 -2.68
CA MET A 78 -4.93 6.77 -1.70
C MET A 78 -4.38 7.39 -0.42
N ASN A 79 -5.24 8.10 0.30
CA ASN A 79 -4.96 8.53 1.67
C ASN A 79 -5.56 7.50 2.62
N ALA A 80 -4.73 6.80 3.37
CA ALA A 80 -5.19 5.83 4.36
C ALA A 80 -5.64 6.54 5.62
N ILE A 81 -6.93 6.38 5.96
CA ILE A 81 -7.53 6.85 7.21
C ILE A 81 -7.53 5.76 8.29
N GLY A 82 -7.31 4.51 7.90
CA GLY A 82 -7.15 3.37 8.80
C GLY A 82 -6.40 2.24 8.13
N TYR A 83 -5.80 1.36 8.92
CA TYR A 83 -5.13 0.17 8.43
C TYR A 83 -5.17 -0.95 9.48
N LYS A 84 -5.00 -2.19 9.03
CA LYS A 84 -4.82 -3.39 9.84
C LYS A 84 -3.54 -4.08 9.41
N ARG A 85 -2.74 -4.53 10.38
CA ARG A 85 -1.51 -5.30 10.22
C ARG A 85 -1.68 -6.71 10.77
#